data_AF-A0A6I3H8W6-F1
#
_entry.id   AF-A0A6I3H8W6-F1
#
_cell.length_a   1.000
_cell.length_b   1.000
_cell.length_c   1.000
_cell.angle_alpha   90.00
_cell.angle_beta   90.00
_cell.angle_gamma   90.00
#
_symmetry.space_group_name_H-M   'P 1'
#
loop_
_entity.id
_entity.type
_entity.pdbx_description
1 polymer ?
#
loop_
_entity_poly.entity_id
_entity_poly.type
_entity_poly.pdbx_seq_one_letter_code
_entity_poly.pdbx_strand_id
1 'polypeptide(L)' 'MGRSTGGYELAFSPLLLAAIGYGLDRLLGTVPLLTITFGVLGLIGAVTKIYFSYRADMEHHEANGPWAQR' A
#
# COMPACT_ATOMS: atom_id res chain seq x y z
N MET A 1 0.80 6.16 20.54
CA MET A 1 -0.57 6.06 20.00
C MET A 1 -0.57 5.00 18.91
N GLY A 2 -1.31 3.91 19.11
CA GLY A 2 -1.17 2.66 18.35
C GLY A 2 -1.39 2.82 16.85
N ARG A 3 -0.35 2.53 16.05
CA ARG A 3 -0.45 2.37 14.59
C ARG A 3 -1.10 1.00 14.29
N SER A 4 -2.37 0.82 14.62
CA SER A 4 -3.16 -0.37 14.27
C SER A 4 -3.79 -0.26 12.86
N THR A 5 -3.38 0.73 12.05
CA THR A 5 -4.01 1.07 10.77
C THR A 5 -3.30 0.47 9.55
N GLY A 6 -2.09 -0.08 9.70
CA GLY A 6 -1.30 -0.57 8.55
C GLY A 6 -2.00 -1.69 7.76
N GLY A 7 -2.73 -2.57 8.44
CA GLY A 7 -3.50 -3.64 7.78
C GLY A 7 -4.70 -3.13 6.98
N TYR A 8 -5.32 -2.02 7.39
CA TYR A 8 -6.43 -1.43 6.65
C TYR A 8 -5.98 -0.89 5.30
N GLU A 9 -4.84 -0.21 5.23
CA GLU A 9 -4.32 0.28 3.94
C GLU A 9 -3.94 -0.85 2.99
N LEU A 10 -3.40 -1.95 3.50
CA LEU A 10 -3.03 -3.11 2.68
C LEU A 10 -4.22 -3.71 1.94
N ALA A 11 -5.40 -3.73 2.57
CA ALA A 11 -6.62 -4.25 1.96
C ALA A 11 -7.40 -3.16 1.20
N PHE A 12 -7.47 -1.94 1.74
CA PHE A 12 -8.35 -0.90 1.22
C PHE A 12 -7.82 -0.26 -0.07
N SER A 13 -6.50 -0.07 -0.20
CA SER A 13 -5.89 0.48 -1.42
C SER A 13 -6.12 -0.39 -2.67
N PRO A 14 -5.80 -1.70 -2.67
CA PRO A 14 -6.11 -2.57 -3.81
C PRO A 14 -7.61 -2.71 -4.04
N LEU A 15 -8.43 -2.75 -2.99
CA LEU A 15 -9.88 -2.85 -3.12
C LEU A 15 -10.47 -1.61 -3.82
N LEU A 16 -10.05 -0.40 -3.42
CA LEU A 16 -10.49 0.85 -4.04
C LEU A 16 -10.09 0.90 -5.52
N LEU A 17 -8.84 0.58 -5.83
CA LEU A 17 -8.37 0.60 -7.21
C LEU A 17 -9.06 -0.47 -8.07
N ALA A 18 -9.28 -1.67 -7.54
CA ALA A 18 -10.06 -2.70 -8.20
C ALA A 18 -11.51 -2.24 -8.45
N ALA A 19 -12.16 -1.59 -7.48
CA ALA A 19 -13.51 -1.06 -7.64
C ALA A 19 -13.61 0.01 -8.74
N ILE A 20 -12.59 0.87 -8.86
CA ILE A 20 -12.49 1.83 -9.96
C ILE A 20 -12.31 1.10 -11.29
N GLY A 21 -11.42 0.10 -11.34
CA GLY A 21 -11.21 -0.72 -12.53
C GLY A 21 -12.49 -1.44 -12.98
N TYR A 22 -13.30 -1.93 -12.04
CA TYR A 22 -14.59 -2.55 -12.34
C TYR A 22 -15.60 -1.58 -12.94
N GLY A 23 -15.66 -0.35 -12.43
CA GLY A 23 -16.48 0.70 -13.03
C GLY A 23 -16.06 0.99 -14.47
N LEU A 24 -14.76 1.09 -14.74
CA LEU A 24 -14.23 1.31 -16.08
C LEU A 24 -14.48 0.13 -17.02
N ASP A 25 -14.26 -1.10 -16.55
CA ASP A 25 -14.53 -2.31 -17.34
C ASP A 25 -16.01 -2.38 -17.74
N ARG A 26 -16.92 -2.03 -16.83
CA ARG A 26 -18.37 -1.99 -17.11
C ARG A 26 -18.76 -0.87 -18.08
N LEU A 27 -18.09 0.28 -18.04
CA LEU A 27 -18.35 1.39 -18.96
C LEU A 27 -17.82 1.12 -20.37
N LEU A 28 -16.69 0.43 -20.47
CA LEU A 28 -16.01 0.14 -21.74
C LEU A 28 -16.44 -1.20 -22.36
N GLY A 29 -17.21 -2.00 -21.64
CA GLY A 29 -17.65 -3.33 -22.10
C GLY A 29 -16.51 -4.35 -22.18
N THR A 30 -15.39 -4.11 -21.50
CA THR A 30 -14.24 -5.00 -21.48
C THR A 30 -14.44 -6.13 -20.48
N VAL A 31 -13.76 -7.27 -20.73
CA VAL A 31 -13.50 -8.29 -19.69
C VAL A 31 -12.74 -7.64 -18.51
N PRO A 32 -12.74 -8.19 -17.28
CA PRO A 32 -12.26 -7.53 -16.05
C PRO A 32 -10.74 -7.31 -15.96
N LEU A 33 -10.13 -6.84 -17.05
CA LEU A 33 -8.71 -6.56 -17.21
C LEU A 33 -8.29 -5.33 -16.40
N LEU A 34 -9.07 -4.24 -16.44
CA LEU A 34 -8.72 -3.02 -15.70
C LEU A 34 -8.86 -3.24 -14.20
N THR A 35 -9.91 -3.96 -13.78
CA THR A 35 -10.13 -4.39 -12.40
C THR A 35 -8.92 -5.13 -11.84
N ILE A 36 -8.44 -6.16 -12.55
CA ILE A 36 -7.29 -6.95 -12.12
C ILE A 36 -6.02 -6.10 -12.11
N THR A 37 -5.78 -5.34 -13.18
CA THR A 37 -4.58 -4.49 -13.31
C THR A 37 -4.51 -3.46 -12.18
N PHE A 38 -5.60 -2.75 -11.94
CA PHE A 38 -5.66 -1.72 -10.89
C PHE A 38 -5.60 -2.34 -9.49
N GLY A 39 -6.23 -3.49 -9.27
CA GLY A 39 -6.11 -4.22 -8.02
C GLY A 39 -4.66 -4.62 -7.71
N VAL A 40 -3.94 -5.17 -8.69
CA VAL A 40 -2.51 -5.54 -8.56
C VAL A 40 -1.65 -4.31 -8.30
N LEU A 41 -1.86 -3.22 -9.03
CA LEU A 41 -1.13 -1.96 -8.81
C LEU A 41 -1.38 -1.38 -7.41
N GLY A 42 -2.61 -1.44 -6.93
CA GLY A 42 -2.94 -0.99 -5.57
C GLY A 42 -2.28 -1.83 -4.49
N LEU A 43 -2.17 -3.14 -4.71
CA LEU A 43 -1.47 -4.04 -3.80
C LEU A 43 0.03 -3.73 -3.78
N ILE A 44 0.65 -3.61 -4.95
CA ILE A 44 2.07 -3.23 -5.07
C ILE A 44 2.33 -1.91 -4.36
N GLY A 45 1.49 -0.89 -4.58
CA GLY A 45 1.61 0.40 -3.92
C GLY A 45 1.53 0.31 -2.39
N ALA A 46 0.56 -0.44 -1.86
CA ALA A 46 0.39 -0.62 -0.42
C ALA A 46 1.60 -1.33 0.22
N VAL A 47 2.08 -2.42 -0.39
CA VAL A 47 3.27 -3.15 0.06
C VAL A 47 4.51 -2.25 0.02
N THR A 48 4.68 -1.50 -1.06
CA THR A 48 5.81 -0.58 -1.25
C THR A 48 5.81 0.49 -0.16
N LYS A 49 4.65 1.10 0.12
CA LYS A 49 4.49 2.09 1.20
C LYS A 49 4.92 1.51 2.55
N ILE A 50 4.41 0.32 2.91
CA ILE A 50 4.73 -0.31 4.19
C ILE A 50 6.24 -0.57 4.30
N TYR A 51 6.85 -1.08 3.24
CA TYR A 51 8.30 -1.35 3.21
C TYR A 51 9.11 -0.07 3.47
N PHE A 52 8.81 1.02 2.74
CA PHE A 52 9.54 2.27 2.92
C PHE A 52 9.24 2.96 4.24
N SER A 53 8.00 2.94 4.73
CA SER A 53 7.66 3.46 6.06
C SER A 53 8.41 2.73 7.16
N TYR A 54 8.47 1.39 7.08
CA TYR A 54 9.24 0.59 8.03
C TYR A 54 10.73 0.92 7.99
N ARG A 55 11.31 1.02 6.78
CA ARG A 55 12.72 1.38 6.63
C ARG A 55 13.02 2.77 7.21
N ALA A 56 12.16 3.76 6.95
CA ALA A 56 12.32 5.11 7.48
C ALA A 56 12.20 5.14 9.02
N ASP A 57 11.26 4.39 9.60
CA ASP A 57 11.15 4.24 11.05
C ASP A 57 12.44 3.60 11.63
N MET A 58 13.01 2.61 10.96
CA MET A 58 14.26 1.95 11.38
C MET A 58 15.48 2.86 11.30
N GLU A 59 15.64 3.62 10.21
CA GLU A 59 16.72 4.62 10.09
C GLU A 59 16.62 5.68 11.19
N HIS A 60 15.39 6.08 11.57
CA HIS A 60 15.17 6.98 12.69
C HIS A 60 15.54 6.35 14.05
N HIS A 61 15.25 5.07 14.25
CA HIS A 61 15.65 4.35 15.46
C HIS A 61 17.16 4.16 15.57
N GLU A 62 17.83 3.87 14.46
CA GLU A 62 19.29 3.72 14.40
C GLU A 62 20.00 5.03 14.75
N ALA A 63 19.54 6.16 14.19
CA ALA A 63 20.12 7.49 14.45
C ALA A 63 19.95 7.97 15.91
N ASN A 64 18.91 7.53 16.60
CA ASN A 64 18.60 7.94 17.98
C ASN A 64 18.93 6.83 19.01
N GLY A 65 19.57 5.75 18.58
CA GLY A 65 19.89 4.62 19.43
C GLY A 65 20.96 4.98 20.47
N PRO A 66 20.89 4.45 21.70
CA PRO A 66 21.96 4.63 22.70
C PRO A 66 23.31 4.05 22.24
N TRP A 67 23.31 3.15 21.25
CA TRP A 67 24.52 2.62 20.61
C TRP A 67 25.15 3.57 19.58
N ALA A 68 24.42 4.55 19.06
CA ALA A 68 24.93 5.56 18.14
C ALA A 68 25.65 6.73 18.85
N GLN A 69 25.56 6.81 20.18
CA GLN A 69 26.15 7.88 20.99
C GLN A 69 27.61 7.66 21.42
N ARG A 70 28.40 6.87 20.67
CA ARG A 70 29.84 6.65 20.94
C ARG A 70 30.73 7.36 19.93
#